data_AF-A0A6B2T3F2-F1
#
_entry.id   AF-A0A6B2T3F2-F1
#
_cell.length_a   1.000
_cell.length_b   1.000
_cell.length_c   1.000
_cell.angle_alpha   90.00
_cell.angle_beta   90.00
_cell.angle_gamma   90.00
#
_symmetry.space_group_name_H-M   'P 1'
#
loop_
_entity.id
_entity.type
_entity.pdbx_description
1 polymer ?
#
loop_
_entity_poly.entity_id
_entity_poly.type
_entity_poly.pdbx_seq_one_letter_code
_entity_poly.pdbx_strand_id
1 'polypeptide(L)'
;LCAAARRRGEALRGPAESCDDVDAAMELLAARGYEPHIEDADEGTGGPASRVVRMRNCPFHAVAERFPPLVCGMNLALLEGLIGSDGAVRARMDARPGECCVIIEASKNNIH
;
A
#
# COMPACT_ATOMS: atom_id res chain seq x y z
N LEU A 1 -16.08 -1.24 8.67
CA LEU A 1 -14.75 -0.81 9.15
C LEU A 1 -13.86 -0.34 8.00
N CYS A 2 -13.72 -1.08 6.90
CA CYS A 2 -12.90 -0.66 5.75
C CYS A 2 -13.27 0.72 5.18
N ALA A 3 -14.57 1.03 5.00
CA ALA A 3 -14.99 2.36 4.53
C ALA A 3 -14.55 3.51 5.46
N ALA A 4 -14.49 3.28 6.77
CA ALA A 4 -13.99 4.28 7.72
C ALA A 4 -12.46 4.41 7.66
N ALA A 5 -11.76 3.29 7.49
CA ALA A 5 -10.31 3.28 7.29
C ALA A 5 -9.93 4.05 6.00
N ARG A 6 -10.68 3.85 4.91
CA ARG A 6 -10.48 4.60 3.66
C ARG A 6 -10.64 6.10 3.82
N ARG A 7 -11.75 6.54 4.43
CA ARG A 7 -11.96 7.97 4.73
C ARG A 7 -10.85 8.54 5.62
N ARG A 8 -10.34 7.74 6.56
CA ARG A 8 -9.19 8.15 7.38
C ARG A 8 -7.94 8.32 6.53
N GLY A 9 -7.69 7.43 5.58
CA GLY A 9 -6.60 7.54 4.60
C GLY A 9 -6.70 8.82 3.79
N GLU A 10 -7.89 9.10 3.24
CA GLU A 10 -8.18 10.32 2.47
C GLU A 10 -7.92 11.59 3.31
N ALA A 11 -8.43 11.63 4.54
CA ALA A 11 -8.21 12.75 5.45
C ALA A 11 -6.72 12.94 5.82
N LEU A 12 -5.97 11.85 5.87
CA LEU A 12 -4.53 11.86 6.14
C LEU A 12 -3.68 12.23 4.92
N ARG A 13 -4.17 11.99 3.69
CA ARG A 13 -3.56 12.52 2.46
C ARG A 13 -3.73 14.05 2.40
N GLY A 14 -4.88 14.55 2.83
CA GLY A 14 -5.23 15.96 2.73
C GLY A 14 -5.57 16.36 1.29
N PRO A 15 -5.45 17.64 0.92
CA PRO A 15 -5.81 18.13 -0.42
C PRO A 15 -4.78 17.77 -1.51
N ALA A 16 -3.69 17.09 -1.15
CA ALA A 16 -2.70 16.64 -2.11
C ALA A 16 -3.31 15.67 -3.13
N GLU A 17 -2.79 15.73 -4.36
CA GLU A 17 -3.12 14.80 -5.42
C GLU A 17 -2.70 13.37 -5.03
N SER A 18 -3.16 12.39 -5.82
CA SER A 18 -2.74 11.00 -5.64
C SER A 18 -1.22 10.86 -5.73
N CYS A 19 -0.68 9.81 -5.14
CA CYS A 19 0.76 9.57 -5.18
C CYS A 19 1.24 9.32 -6.63
N ASP A 20 2.17 10.17 -7.08
CA ASP A 20 2.58 10.26 -8.50
C ASP A 20 3.63 9.23 -8.90
N ASP A 21 4.35 8.64 -7.95
CA ASP A 21 5.31 7.56 -8.18
C ASP A 21 5.58 6.70 -6.93
N VAL A 22 6.49 5.73 -7.08
CA VAL A 22 6.92 4.79 -6.05
C VAL A 22 7.75 5.45 -4.96
N ASP A 23 8.58 6.44 -5.28
CA ASP A 23 9.47 7.08 -4.33
C ASP A 23 8.68 7.99 -3.36
N ALA A 24 7.72 8.76 -3.90
CA ALA A 24 6.76 9.51 -3.12
C ALA A 24 5.93 8.59 -2.21
N ALA A 25 5.57 7.39 -2.68
CA ALA A 25 4.84 6.41 -1.87
C ALA A 25 5.69 5.92 -0.70
N MET A 26 6.98 5.68 -0.92
CA MET A 26 7.91 5.29 0.14
C MET A 26 8.04 6.36 1.22
N GLU A 27 8.25 7.62 0.83
CA GLU A 27 8.36 8.74 1.78
C GLU A 27 7.08 8.90 2.61
N LEU A 28 5.92 8.85 1.94
CA LEU A 28 4.61 8.95 2.58
C LEU A 28 4.38 7.81 3.59
N LEU A 29 4.72 6.58 3.22
CA LEU A 29 4.57 5.41 4.09
C LEU A 29 5.52 5.49 5.31
N ALA A 30 6.78 5.86 5.08
CA ALA A 30 7.77 6.02 6.14
C ALA A 30 7.35 7.09 7.17
N ALA A 31 6.83 8.23 6.70
CA ALA A 31 6.29 9.28 7.55
C ALA A 31 5.08 8.83 8.41
N ARG A 32 4.48 7.67 8.11
CA ARG A 32 3.34 7.09 8.84
C ARG A 32 3.70 5.85 9.65
N GLY A 33 5.00 5.59 9.82
CA GLY A 33 5.50 4.51 10.66
C GLY A 33 5.53 3.15 9.98
N TYR A 34 5.32 3.09 8.66
CA TYR A 34 5.66 1.90 7.89
C TYR A 34 7.16 1.86 7.62
N GLU A 35 7.69 0.68 7.36
CA GLU A 35 9.08 0.44 6.98
C GLU A 35 9.14 -0.08 5.53
N PRO A 36 8.98 0.81 4.53
CA PRO A 36 8.95 0.41 3.12
C PRO A 36 10.33 0.02 2.60
N HIS A 37 10.37 -0.94 1.68
CA HIS A 37 11.53 -1.30 0.87
C HIS A 37 11.08 -1.75 -0.52
N ILE A 38 11.96 -1.58 -1.51
CA ILE A 38 11.71 -2.02 -2.89
C ILE A 38 12.04 -3.51 -3.01
N GLU A 39 11.14 -4.24 -3.66
CA GLU A 39 11.33 -5.61 -4.12
C GLU A 39 11.08 -5.63 -5.64
N ASP A 40 11.94 -6.32 -6.38
CA ASP A 40 11.71 -6.59 -7.80
C ASP A 40 10.63 -7.68 -7.91
N ALA A 41 9.51 -7.41 -8.58
CA ALA A 41 8.51 -8.44 -8.85
C ALA A 41 9.05 -9.43 -9.87
N ASP A 42 8.89 -10.71 -9.55
CA ASP A 42 9.39 -11.86 -10.31
C ASP A 42 8.97 -11.83 -11.80
N GLU A 43 9.91 -12.16 -12.69
CA GLU A 43 9.75 -12.20 -14.15
C GLU A 43 8.77 -13.31 -14.62
N GLY A 44 8.32 -14.17 -13.70
CA GLY A 44 7.46 -15.33 -13.97
C GLY A 44 6.05 -15.05 -14.52
N THR A 45 5.68 -13.79 -14.75
CA THR A 45 4.39 -13.42 -15.38
C THR A 45 4.50 -12.89 -16.81
N GLY A 46 5.69 -12.98 -17.45
CA GLY A 46 5.85 -12.62 -18.87
C GLY A 46 5.62 -11.13 -19.17
N GLY A 47 5.68 -10.28 -18.14
CA GLY A 47 5.63 -8.83 -18.25
C GLY A 47 6.96 -8.21 -17.79
N PRO A 48 7.17 -6.89 -18.04
CA PRO A 48 8.36 -6.20 -17.54
C PRO A 48 8.44 -6.30 -16.01
N ALA A 49 9.65 -6.48 -15.48
CA ALA A 49 9.92 -6.48 -14.04
C ALA A 49 9.28 -5.23 -13.41
N SER A 50 8.29 -5.44 -12.54
CA SER A 50 7.56 -4.36 -11.88
C SER A 50 8.14 -4.18 -10.49
N ARG A 51 8.51 -2.96 -10.11
CA ARG A 51 8.96 -2.68 -8.74
C ARG A 51 7.76 -2.61 -7.82
N VAL A 52 7.84 -3.30 -6.69
CA VAL A 52 6.83 -3.22 -5.63
C VAL A 52 7.45 -2.66 -4.36
N VAL A 53 6.69 -1.85 -3.65
CA VAL A 53 7.03 -1.38 -2.30
C VAL A 53 6.38 -2.33 -1.32
N ARG A 54 7.22 -3.02 -0.55
CA ARG A 54 6.80 -3.87 0.54
C ARG A 54 7.16 -3.25 1.87
N MET A 55 6.33 -3.47 2.89
CA MET A 55 6.60 -2.98 4.24
C MET A 55 7.08 -4.13 5.14
N ARG A 56 8.21 -3.91 5.81
CA ARG A 56 8.79 -4.85 6.79
C ARG A 56 7.95 -4.97 8.05
N ASN A 57 7.09 -3.98 8.30
CA ASN A 57 6.18 -3.94 9.42
C ASN A 57 4.74 -3.68 8.96
N CYS A 58 3.80 -4.02 9.83
CA CYS A 58 2.47 -3.44 9.83
C CYS A 58 2.35 -2.66 11.14
N PRO A 59 2.06 -1.35 11.14
CA PRO A 59 1.85 -0.59 12.37
C PRO A 59 0.74 -1.16 13.27
N PHE A 60 -0.12 -2.02 12.70
CA PHE A 60 -1.18 -2.74 13.40
C PHE A 60 -0.84 -4.19 13.74
N HIS A 61 0.43 -4.62 13.63
CA HIS A 61 0.85 -6.02 13.71
C HIS A 61 0.31 -6.74 14.96
N ALA A 62 0.45 -6.14 16.15
CA ALA A 62 -0.05 -6.73 17.40
C ALA A 62 -1.56 -7.02 17.40
N VAL A 63 -2.36 -6.24 16.66
CA VAL A 63 -3.80 -6.50 16.50
C VAL A 63 -4.05 -7.48 15.36
N ALA A 64 -3.23 -7.40 14.30
CA ALA A 64 -3.29 -8.30 13.15
C ALA A 64 -3.04 -9.76 13.55
N GLU A 65 -2.19 -10.04 14.55
CA GLU A 65 -1.97 -11.39 15.08
C GLU A 65 -3.27 -12.05 15.57
N ARG A 66 -4.19 -11.26 16.13
CA ARG A 66 -5.46 -11.76 16.70
C ARG A 66 -6.59 -11.75 15.68
N PHE A 67 -6.59 -10.80 14.74
CA PHE A 67 -7.66 -10.63 13.76
C PHE A 67 -7.11 -10.33 12.35
N PRO A 68 -6.34 -11.25 11.73
CA PRO A 68 -5.61 -10.92 10.50
C PRO A 68 -6.49 -10.44 9.35
N PRO A 69 -7.59 -11.14 8.98
CA PRO A 69 -8.42 -10.69 7.85
C PRO A 69 -9.04 -9.30 8.05
N LEU A 70 -9.43 -9.00 9.29
CA LEU A 70 -10.04 -7.70 9.61
C LEU A 70 -9.01 -6.57 9.53
N VAL A 71 -7.88 -6.73 10.22
CA VAL A 71 -6.85 -5.70 10.29
C VAL A 71 -6.21 -5.48 8.92
N CYS A 72 -5.94 -6.55 8.17
CA CYS A 72 -5.39 -6.44 6.82
C CYS A 72 -6.36 -5.76 5.86
N GLY A 73 -7.66 -6.09 5.90
CA GLY A 73 -8.66 -5.40 5.09
C GLY A 73 -8.79 -3.91 5.45
N MET A 74 -8.69 -3.57 6.74
CA MET A 74 -8.67 -2.17 7.18
C MET A 74 -7.39 -1.45 6.76
N ASN A 75 -6.23 -2.10 6.85
CA ASN A 75 -4.94 -1.56 6.45
C ASN A 75 -4.90 -1.28 4.94
N LEU A 76 -5.40 -2.22 4.12
CA LEU A 76 -5.56 -2.01 2.69
C LEU A 76 -6.41 -0.77 2.42
N ALA A 77 -7.60 -0.70 3.01
CA ALA A 77 -8.51 0.41 2.79
C ALA A 77 -7.92 1.76 3.23
N LEU A 78 -7.19 1.78 4.34
CA LEU A 78 -6.45 2.96 4.81
C LEU A 78 -5.42 3.40 3.76
N LEU A 79 -4.61 2.47 3.25
CA LEU A 79 -3.56 2.78 2.29
C LEU A 79 -4.12 3.20 0.93
N GLU A 80 -5.21 2.59 0.46
CA GLU A 80 -5.94 3.03 -0.75
C GLU A 80 -6.42 4.49 -0.62
N GLY A 81 -7.02 4.84 0.52
CA GLY A 81 -7.42 6.23 0.77
C GLY A 81 -6.23 7.18 0.87
N LEU A 82 -5.12 6.71 1.43
CA LEU A 82 -3.92 7.50 1.65
C LEU A 82 -3.17 7.81 0.35
N ILE A 83 -3.00 6.83 -0.55
CA ILE A 83 -2.28 7.02 -1.81
C ILE A 83 -3.17 7.55 -2.94
N GLY A 84 -4.49 7.37 -2.83
CA GLY A 84 -5.44 7.73 -3.88
C GLY A 84 -5.71 6.62 -4.90
N SER A 85 -6.87 6.69 -5.56
CA SER A 85 -7.33 5.66 -6.49
C SER A 85 -6.86 5.87 -7.93
N ASP A 86 -6.49 7.10 -8.30
CA ASP A 86 -6.31 7.50 -9.70
C ASP A 86 -4.84 7.81 -10.03
N GLY A 87 -3.93 7.56 -9.09
CA GLY A 87 -2.50 7.85 -9.23
C GLY A 87 -1.71 6.78 -9.97
N ALA A 88 -0.40 6.99 -10.05
CA ALA A 88 0.54 6.08 -10.72
C ALA A 88 0.85 4.82 -9.90
N VAL A 89 0.33 4.71 -8.68
CA VAL A 89 0.51 3.56 -7.80
C VAL A 89 -0.82 3.08 -7.23
N ARG A 90 -0.88 1.80 -6.84
CA ARG A 90 -2.04 1.20 -6.20
C ARG A 90 -1.64 0.28 -5.05
N ALA A 91 -2.49 0.21 -4.03
CA ALA A 91 -2.35 -0.73 -2.93
C ALA A 91 -3.03 -2.06 -3.30
N ARG A 92 -2.42 -3.19 -2.94
CA ARG A 92 -3.08 -4.50 -3.03
C ARG A 92 -2.65 -5.42 -1.90
N MET A 93 -3.47 -6.46 -1.68
CA MET A 93 -3.11 -7.55 -0.79
C MET A 93 -2.00 -8.41 -1.40
N ASP A 94 -0.99 -8.70 -0.58
CA ASP A 94 0.11 -9.63 -0.87
C ASP A 94 0.70 -10.16 0.44
N ALA A 95 -0.12 -10.93 1.17
CA ALA A 95 0.24 -11.39 2.51
C ALA A 95 1.38 -12.41 2.51
N ARG A 96 2.42 -12.13 3.30
CA ARG A 96 3.57 -12.99 3.52
C ARG A 96 3.91 -13.08 5.01
N PRO A 97 4.40 -14.23 5.50
CA PRO A 97 4.85 -14.36 6.88
C PRO A 97 5.92 -13.32 7.22
N GLY A 98 5.77 -12.62 8.35
CA GLY A 98 6.75 -11.65 8.83
C GLY A 98 6.74 -10.29 8.11
N GLU A 99 5.83 -10.06 7.17
CA GLU A 99 5.76 -8.82 6.40
C GLU A 99 4.33 -8.23 6.42
N CYS A 100 4.19 -6.99 5.98
CA CYS A 100 2.87 -6.39 5.82
C CYS A 100 2.05 -7.15 4.77
N CYS A 101 0.75 -7.30 5.03
CA CYS A 101 -0.18 -7.94 4.10
C CYS A 101 -0.58 -7.09 2.89
N VAL A 102 -0.12 -5.85 2.84
CA VAL A 102 -0.39 -4.90 1.76
C VAL A 102 0.94 -4.48 1.17
N ILE A 103 0.99 -4.37 -0.16
CA ILE A 103 2.09 -3.76 -0.90
C ILE A 103 1.56 -2.59 -1.72
N ILE A 104 2.45 -1.71 -2.14
CA ILE A 104 2.19 -0.69 -3.17
C ILE A 104 2.92 -1.09 -4.43
N GLU A 105 2.27 -0.98 -5.58
CA GLU A 105 2.91 -1.25 -6.87
C GLU A 105 2.46 -0.22 -7.90
N ALA A 106 3.23 -0.10 -8.99
CA ALA A 106 2.85 0.77 -10.09
C ALA A 106 1.47 0.38 -10.65
N SER A 107 0.60 1.36 -10.82
CA SER A 107 -0.68 1.19 -11.49
C SER A 107 -0.44 1.09 -12.99
N LYS A 108 -0.98 0.05 -13.63
CA LYS A 108 -0.97 -0.11 -15.09
C LYS A 108 -2.06 0.76 -15.73
N ASN A 109 -2.20 2.02 -15.30
CA ASN A 109 -3.13 2.92 -15.93
C ASN A 109 -2.53 3.28 -17.30
N ASN A 110 -3.06 2.65 -18.35
CA ASN A 110 -2.87 3.11 -19.71
C ASN A 110 -3.45 4.53 -19.77
N ILE A 111 -2.57 5.53 -19.70
CA ILE A 111 -2.92 6.89 -20.09
C ILE A 111 -3.30 6.81 -21.57
N HIS A 112 -4.61 6.92 -21.83
CA HIS A 112 -5.16 7.24 -23.15
C HIS A 112 -5.52 8.71 -23.18
#